data_AF-A0A0C3S8Y7-F1
#
_entry.id   AF-A0A0C3S8Y7-F1
#
_cell.length_a   1.000
_cell.length_b   1.000
_cell.length_c   1.000
_cell.angle_alpha   90.00
_cell.angle_beta   90.00
_cell.angle_gamma   90.00
#
_symmetry.space_group_name_H-M   'P 1'
#
loop_
_entity.id
_entity.type
_entity.pdbx_description
1 polymer ?
#
loop_
_entity_poly.entity_id
_entity_poly.type
_entity_poly.pdbx_seq_one_letter_code
_entity_poly.pdbx_strand_id
1 'polypeptide(L)'
;MTTVATSAGPSNSSTPVVAHGDWTQKLVQLAKTAELKKHALTLQLHTANILSAHAQVDEKNRAIQDVREQKNKLDSERARLLKCLSEVNEDRDKADMLADKLDREVSELQSRIKGLSEGEYAAAKLDVDRLRKELGQQPLPPLQEMIEEKSAEYLKKLRTELESNAQAQKRGADEAADGQPGSKRPRGRPKGSKNSKKVKGDSTQPPDAA
;
A
#
# COMPACT_ATOMS: atom_id res chain seq x y z
N MET A 1 100.40 -29.21 66.17
CA MET A 1 101.39 -28.24 65.67
C MET A 1 100.67 -26.93 65.44
N THR A 2 101.12 -25.91 66.13
CA THR A 2 100.56 -24.56 66.24
C THR A 2 101.08 -23.68 65.10
N THR A 3 100.22 -22.93 64.43
CA THR A 3 100.58 -21.62 63.85
C THR A 3 99.38 -20.66 63.88
N VAL A 4 99.64 -19.49 64.47
CA VAL A 4 98.81 -18.28 64.54
C VAL A 4 99.23 -17.36 63.39
N ALA A 5 98.29 -16.63 62.78
CA ALA A 5 98.51 -15.25 62.30
C ALA A 5 97.19 -14.51 61.95
N THR A 6 96.91 -13.50 62.77
CA THR A 6 96.22 -12.20 62.54
C THR A 6 96.59 -11.54 61.19
N SER A 7 95.91 -10.57 60.55
CA SER A 7 94.77 -9.66 60.78
C SER A 7 94.68 -8.73 59.55
N ALA A 8 93.50 -8.29 59.09
CA ALA A 8 93.29 -6.95 58.51
C ALA A 8 91.79 -6.71 58.25
N GLY A 9 91.20 -5.74 58.95
CA GLY A 9 89.84 -5.27 58.70
C GLY A 9 89.77 -4.35 57.47
N PRO A 10 88.65 -4.34 56.73
CA PRO A 10 88.48 -3.42 55.62
C PRO A 10 88.19 -2.00 56.14
N SER A 11 89.06 -1.06 55.78
CA SER A 11 88.90 0.37 55.98
C SER A 11 87.82 0.91 55.04
N ASN A 12 86.62 1.16 55.57
CA ASN A 12 85.57 1.93 54.89
C ASN A 12 86.01 3.40 54.80
N SER A 13 86.66 3.77 53.69
CA SER A 13 86.84 5.15 53.30
C SER A 13 85.55 5.70 52.69
N SER A 14 84.78 6.41 53.52
CA SER A 14 83.63 7.21 53.09
C SER A 14 84.12 8.44 52.32
N THR A 15 84.40 8.28 51.04
CA THR A 15 84.50 9.41 50.10
C THR A 15 83.07 9.86 49.75
N PRO A 16 82.76 11.16 49.79
CA PRO A 16 81.46 11.65 49.34
C PRO A 16 81.39 11.45 47.81
N VAL A 17 80.57 10.49 47.38
CA VAL A 17 80.26 10.25 45.96
C VAL A 17 79.44 11.44 45.47
N VAL A 18 80.13 12.50 45.04
CA VAL A 18 79.53 13.57 44.25
C VAL A 18 79.23 12.95 42.89
N ALA A 19 77.98 12.59 42.65
CA ALA A 19 77.50 12.07 41.36
C ALA A 19 77.66 13.15 40.28
N HIS A 20 78.83 13.21 39.66
CA HIS A 20 79.04 13.92 38.41
C HIS A 20 78.45 13.10 37.26
N GLY A 21 77.36 13.61 36.68
CA GLY A 21 76.90 13.27 35.34
C GLY A 21 75.77 12.23 35.22
N ASP A 22 74.83 12.55 34.32
CA ASP A 22 73.96 11.63 33.56
C ASP A 22 72.60 11.19 34.16
N TRP A 23 72.39 11.19 35.48
CA TRP A 23 71.09 10.78 36.05
C TRP A 23 69.97 11.82 35.82
N THR A 24 70.30 13.11 35.89
CA THR A 24 69.35 14.21 35.64
C THR A 24 68.88 14.22 34.18
N GLN A 25 69.77 13.95 33.23
CA GLN A 25 69.43 13.83 31.82
C GLN A 25 68.52 12.62 31.56
N LYS A 26 68.82 11.46 32.15
CA LYS A 26 67.98 10.26 32.07
C LYS A 26 66.58 10.50 32.66
N LEU A 27 66.48 11.22 33.78
CA LEU A 27 65.19 11.58 34.37
C LEU A 27 64.37 12.50 33.46
N VAL A 28 65.00 13.53 32.87
CA VAL A 28 64.34 14.43 31.91
C VAL A 28 63.89 13.67 30.65
N GLN A 29 64.72 12.75 30.14
CA GLN A 29 64.35 11.89 29.01
C GLN A 29 63.16 10.97 29.34
N LEU A 30 63.13 10.39 30.54
CA LEU A 30 62.02 9.55 30.99
C LEU A 30 60.73 10.36 31.13
N ALA A 31 60.79 11.58 31.68
CA ALA A 31 59.65 12.49 31.77
C ALA A 31 59.11 12.85 30.37
N LYS A 32 59.99 13.25 29.45
CA LYS A 32 59.61 13.53 28.05
C LYS A 32 59.00 12.32 27.36
N THR A 33 59.53 11.12 27.63
CA THR A 33 58.99 9.87 27.08
C THR A 33 57.60 9.56 27.64
N ALA A 34 57.38 9.79 28.94
CA ALA A 34 56.07 9.62 29.57
C ALA A 34 55.04 10.62 29.01
N GLU A 35 55.43 11.88 28.85
CA GLU A 35 54.59 12.92 28.26
C GLU A 35 54.26 12.62 26.79
N LEU A 36 55.24 12.18 25.99
CA LEU A 36 55.01 11.74 24.61
C LEU A 36 54.01 10.57 24.56
N LYS A 37 54.14 9.58 25.43
CA LYS A 37 53.21 8.45 25.51
C LYS A 37 51.79 8.89 25.87
N LYS A 38 51.65 9.84 26.81
CA LYS A 38 50.36 10.44 27.16
C LYS A 38 49.71 11.13 25.95
N HIS A 39 50.46 11.94 25.22
CA HIS A 39 49.96 12.60 24.01
C HIS A 39 49.62 11.61 22.90
N ALA A 40 50.46 10.60 22.67
CA ALA A 40 50.20 9.55 21.69
C ALA A 40 48.90 8.78 22.00
N LEU A 41 48.68 8.42 23.26
CA LEU A 41 47.44 7.75 23.68
C LEU A 41 46.21 8.65 23.53
N THR A 42 46.34 9.94 23.87
CA THR A 42 45.27 10.93 23.67
C THR A 42 44.90 11.06 22.20
N LEU A 43 45.91 11.12 21.32
CA LEU A 43 45.71 11.14 19.87
C LEU A 43 45.04 9.87 19.37
N GLN A 44 45.46 8.69 19.85
CA GLN A 44 44.83 7.41 19.50
C GLN A 44 43.35 7.37 19.90
N LEU A 45 43.01 7.86 21.09
CA LEU A 45 41.62 7.94 21.56
C LEU A 45 40.79 8.89 20.68
N HIS A 46 41.32 10.07 20.36
CA HIS A 46 40.64 10.99 19.45
C HIS A 46 40.45 10.40 18.06
N THR A 47 41.46 9.74 17.51
CA THR A 47 41.36 9.03 16.23
C THR A 47 40.27 7.97 16.26
N ALA A 48 40.21 7.14 17.31
CA ALA A 48 39.17 6.13 17.46
C ALA A 48 37.76 6.75 17.53
N ASN A 49 37.59 7.86 18.27
CA ASN A 49 36.32 8.57 18.36
C ASN A 49 35.91 9.18 17.01
N ILE A 50 36.85 9.77 16.27
CA ILE A 50 36.61 10.33 14.93
C ILE A 50 36.17 9.22 13.97
N LEU A 51 36.86 8.09 13.95
CA LEU A 51 36.51 6.95 13.10
C LEU A 51 35.13 6.38 13.44
N SER A 52 34.80 6.26 14.73
CA SER A 52 33.48 5.82 15.18
C SER A 52 32.38 6.80 14.76
N ALA A 53 32.60 8.10 14.93
CA ALA A 53 31.67 9.13 14.49
C ALA A 53 31.47 9.11 12.97
N HIS A 54 32.53 8.90 12.18
CA HIS A 54 32.44 8.75 10.72
C HIS A 54 31.57 7.55 10.33
N ALA A 55 31.77 6.38 10.95
CA ALA A 55 30.94 5.21 10.68
C ALA A 55 29.46 5.47 10.98
N GLN A 56 29.16 6.19 12.07
CA GLN A 56 27.78 6.59 12.40
C GLN A 56 27.20 7.57 11.37
N VAL A 57 27.98 8.54 10.90
CA VAL A 57 27.55 9.48 9.85
C VAL A 57 27.20 8.73 8.57
N ASP A 58 28.01 7.77 8.15
CA ASP A 58 27.77 6.97 6.94
C ASP A 58 26.50 6.11 7.08
N GLU A 59 26.30 5.48 8.23
CA GLU A 59 25.08 4.72 8.53
C GLU A 59 23.84 5.61 8.45
N LYS A 60 23.88 6.80 9.07
CA LYS A 60 22.76 7.75 9.05
C LYS A 60 22.50 8.29 7.64
N ASN A 61 23.55 8.57 6.87
CA ASN A 61 23.40 9.01 5.47
C ASN A 61 22.71 7.95 4.61
N ARG A 62 23.07 6.69 4.78
CA ARG A 62 22.39 5.58 4.10
C ARG A 62 20.92 5.48 4.49
N ALA A 63 20.63 5.53 5.80
CA ALA A 63 19.24 5.52 6.28
C ALA A 63 18.43 6.71 5.73
N ILE A 64 19.04 7.90 5.62
CA ILE A 64 18.41 9.08 5.01
C ILE A 64 18.09 8.83 3.54
N GLN A 65 19.00 8.21 2.78
CA GLN A 65 18.76 7.85 1.38
C GLN A 65 17.58 6.87 1.25
N ASP A 66 17.58 5.80 2.05
CA ASP A 66 16.50 4.81 2.05
C ASP A 66 15.13 5.45 2.33
N VAL A 67 15.05 6.35 3.31
CA VAL A 67 13.82 7.08 3.64
C VAL A 67 13.39 8.01 2.51
N ARG A 68 14.34 8.70 1.85
CA ARG A 68 14.03 9.57 0.69
C ARG A 68 13.47 8.77 -0.48
N GLU A 69 14.02 7.59 -0.76
CA GLU A 69 13.51 6.72 -1.81
C GLU A 69 12.11 6.19 -1.50
N GLN A 70 11.86 5.77 -0.25
CA GLN A 70 10.53 5.33 0.19
C GLN A 70 9.51 6.47 0.04
N LYS A 71 9.88 7.68 0.45
CA LYS A 71 9.03 8.87 0.28
C LYS A 71 8.70 9.11 -1.20
N ASN A 72 9.70 9.09 -2.09
CA ASN A 72 9.48 9.30 -3.52
C ASN A 72 8.54 8.25 -4.14
N LYS A 73 8.64 6.98 -3.70
CA LYS A 73 7.71 5.91 -4.11
C LYS A 73 6.28 6.20 -3.66
N LEU A 74 6.09 6.60 -2.41
CA LEU A 74 4.79 6.96 -1.87
C LEU A 74 4.20 8.19 -2.56
N ASP A 75 4.99 9.21 -2.85
CA ASP A 75 4.56 10.42 -3.57
C ASP A 75 4.11 10.08 -5.00
N SER A 76 4.81 9.15 -5.67
CA SER A 76 4.44 8.66 -7.01
C SER A 76 3.12 7.87 -6.99
N GLU A 77 2.94 6.99 -6.01
CA GLU A 77 1.69 6.26 -5.82
C GLU A 77 0.52 7.19 -5.48
N ARG A 78 0.75 8.18 -4.62
CA ARG A 78 -0.23 9.22 -4.31
C ARG A 78 -0.67 9.96 -5.58
N ALA A 79 0.28 10.36 -6.42
CA ALA A 79 -0.01 11.03 -7.68
C ALA A 79 -0.82 10.14 -8.62
N ARG A 80 -0.46 8.84 -8.73
CA ARG A 80 -1.21 7.87 -9.54
C ARG A 80 -2.64 7.69 -9.04
N LEU A 81 -2.84 7.51 -7.73
CA LEU A 81 -4.15 7.32 -7.13
C LEU A 81 -5.04 8.56 -7.30
N LEU A 82 -4.47 9.77 -7.17
CA LEU A 82 -5.21 11.01 -7.42
C LEU A 82 -5.67 11.11 -8.87
N LYS A 83 -4.83 10.69 -9.82
CA LYS A 83 -5.21 10.64 -11.23
C LYS A 83 -6.38 9.67 -11.46
N CYS A 84 -6.28 8.44 -10.94
CA CYS A 84 -7.37 7.47 -11.04
C CYS A 84 -8.67 7.96 -10.39
N LEU A 85 -8.59 8.67 -9.27
CA LEU A 85 -9.76 9.26 -8.62
C LEU A 85 -10.41 10.36 -9.49
N SER A 86 -9.59 11.18 -10.16
CA SER A 86 -10.09 12.17 -11.13
C SER A 86 -10.86 11.49 -12.26
N GLU A 87 -10.28 10.45 -12.87
CA GLU A 87 -10.90 9.69 -13.97
C GLU A 87 -12.26 9.09 -13.53
N VAL A 88 -12.32 8.47 -12.34
CA VAL A 88 -13.57 7.91 -11.81
C VAL A 88 -14.63 8.99 -11.57
N ASN A 89 -14.23 10.16 -11.08
CA ASN A 89 -15.17 11.27 -10.88
C ASN A 89 -15.70 11.79 -12.22
N GLU A 90 -14.84 11.94 -13.22
CA GLU A 90 -15.26 12.35 -14.58
C GLU A 90 -16.23 11.35 -15.21
N ASP A 91 -15.99 10.04 -15.04
CA ASP A 91 -16.87 9.02 -15.56
C ASP A 91 -18.20 8.95 -14.81
N ARG A 92 -18.19 9.19 -13.49
CA ARG A 92 -19.42 9.36 -12.71
C ARG A 92 -20.23 10.54 -13.24
N ASP A 93 -19.60 11.71 -13.42
CA ASP A 93 -20.30 12.90 -13.90
C ASP A 93 -20.88 12.70 -15.31
N LYS A 94 -20.18 11.96 -16.19
CA LYS A 94 -20.73 11.54 -17.49
C LYS A 94 -21.93 10.60 -17.33
N ALA A 95 -21.85 9.62 -16.43
CA ALA A 95 -22.94 8.69 -16.19
C ALA A 95 -24.17 9.41 -15.62
N ASP A 96 -23.98 10.37 -14.72
CA ASP A 96 -25.06 11.21 -14.17
C ASP A 96 -25.73 12.03 -15.28
N MET A 97 -24.95 12.66 -16.17
CA MET A 97 -25.53 13.38 -17.32
C MET A 97 -26.31 12.47 -18.27
N LEU A 98 -25.84 11.24 -18.49
CA LEU A 98 -26.55 10.26 -19.32
C LEU A 98 -27.83 9.76 -18.64
N ALA A 99 -27.80 9.54 -17.33
CA ALA A 99 -28.98 9.16 -16.54
C ALA A 99 -30.04 10.27 -16.61
N ASP A 100 -29.66 11.52 -16.33
CA ASP A 100 -30.54 12.68 -16.44
C ASP A 100 -31.18 12.81 -17.83
N LYS A 101 -30.40 12.56 -18.88
CA LYS A 101 -30.90 12.58 -20.25
C LYS A 101 -31.95 11.49 -20.48
N LEU A 102 -31.65 10.25 -20.07
CA LEU A 102 -32.57 9.13 -20.23
C LEU A 102 -33.84 9.33 -19.39
N ASP A 103 -33.75 9.88 -18.18
CA ASP A 103 -34.92 10.16 -17.34
C ASP A 103 -35.85 11.20 -17.99
N ARG A 104 -35.30 12.22 -18.64
CA ARG A 104 -36.09 13.19 -19.42
C ARG A 104 -36.76 12.53 -20.62
N GLU A 105 -36.03 11.69 -21.36
CA GLU A 105 -36.58 10.96 -22.52
C GLU A 105 -37.68 9.98 -22.10
N VAL A 106 -37.50 9.25 -21.00
CA VAL A 106 -38.53 8.37 -20.43
C VAL A 106 -39.75 9.18 -20.02
N SER A 107 -39.57 10.31 -19.35
CA SER A 107 -40.67 11.18 -18.94
C SER A 107 -41.44 11.73 -20.15
N GLU A 108 -40.73 12.14 -21.21
CA GLU A 108 -41.35 12.60 -22.46
C GLU A 108 -42.14 11.48 -23.14
N LEU A 109 -41.56 10.27 -23.25
CA LEU A 109 -42.22 9.11 -23.83
C LEU A 109 -43.46 8.70 -23.03
N GLN A 110 -43.38 8.68 -21.70
CA GLN A 110 -44.53 8.40 -20.83
C GLN A 110 -45.64 9.43 -21.02
N SER A 111 -45.29 10.72 -21.10
CA SER A 111 -46.25 11.78 -21.38
C SER A 111 -46.89 11.62 -22.76
N ARG A 112 -46.11 11.27 -23.79
CA ARG A 112 -46.61 11.02 -25.15
C ARG A 112 -47.51 9.79 -25.21
N ILE A 113 -47.13 8.69 -24.56
CA ILE A 113 -47.95 7.47 -24.46
C ILE A 113 -49.28 7.80 -23.81
N LYS A 114 -49.26 8.50 -22.67
CA LYS A 114 -50.47 8.92 -21.96
C LYS A 114 -51.39 9.79 -22.83
N GLY A 115 -50.82 10.79 -23.52
CA GLY A 115 -51.59 11.65 -24.41
C GLY A 115 -52.26 10.89 -25.56
N LEU A 116 -51.55 9.95 -26.18
CA LEU A 116 -52.10 9.12 -27.24
C LEU A 116 -53.14 8.12 -26.74
N SER A 117 -52.90 7.48 -25.60
CA SER A 117 -53.79 6.46 -25.04
C SER A 117 -55.10 7.03 -24.54
N GLU A 118 -55.08 8.20 -23.89
CA GLU A 118 -56.26 8.87 -23.35
C GLU A 118 -57.01 9.71 -24.41
N GLY A 119 -56.32 10.16 -25.46
CA GLY A 119 -56.89 11.00 -26.52
C GLY A 119 -57.36 10.20 -27.74
N GLU A 120 -56.56 10.28 -28.80
CA GLU A 120 -56.93 9.78 -30.13
C GLU A 120 -57.21 8.27 -30.15
N TYR A 121 -56.42 7.48 -29.43
CA TYR A 121 -56.62 6.03 -29.38
C TYR A 121 -57.93 5.65 -28.68
N ALA A 122 -58.25 6.28 -27.55
CA ALA A 122 -59.48 5.99 -26.81
C ALA A 122 -60.73 6.32 -27.65
N ALA A 123 -60.73 7.48 -28.32
CA ALA A 123 -61.81 7.88 -29.22
C ALA A 123 -61.97 6.87 -30.38
N ALA A 124 -60.87 6.53 -31.05
CA ALA A 124 -60.89 5.56 -32.15
C ALA A 124 -61.33 4.16 -31.69
N LYS A 125 -60.90 3.71 -30.50
CA LYS A 125 -61.32 2.42 -29.93
C LYS A 125 -62.82 2.37 -29.69
N LEU A 126 -63.40 3.43 -29.12
CA LEU A 126 -64.84 3.52 -28.88
C LEU A 126 -65.64 3.45 -30.19
N ASP A 127 -65.19 4.15 -31.22
CA ASP A 127 -65.84 4.11 -32.54
C ASP A 127 -65.77 2.71 -33.17
N VAL A 128 -64.63 2.03 -33.09
CA VAL A 128 -64.46 0.65 -33.59
C VAL A 128 -65.30 -0.34 -32.79
N ASP A 129 -65.33 -0.22 -31.46
CA ASP A 129 -66.13 -1.11 -30.61
C ASP A 129 -67.64 -0.93 -30.86
N ARG A 130 -68.10 0.30 -31.14
CA ARG A 130 -69.47 0.56 -31.58
C ARG A 130 -69.78 -0.15 -32.90
N LEU A 131 -68.93 0.00 -33.91
CA LEU A 131 -69.11 -0.66 -35.22
C LEU A 131 -69.09 -2.20 -35.09
N ARG A 132 -68.19 -2.73 -34.26
CA ARG A 132 -68.13 -4.18 -33.96
C ARG A 132 -69.42 -4.68 -33.31
N LYS A 133 -69.97 -3.91 -32.37
CA LYS A 133 -71.24 -4.24 -31.73
C LYS A 133 -72.39 -4.28 -32.73
N GLU A 134 -72.45 -3.34 -33.67
CA GLU A 134 -73.43 -3.32 -34.76
C GLU A 134 -73.30 -4.54 -35.69
N LEU A 135 -72.07 -5.02 -35.91
CA LEU A 135 -71.75 -6.22 -36.70
C LEU A 135 -71.86 -7.54 -35.90
N GLY A 136 -72.22 -7.50 -34.62
CA GLY A 136 -72.30 -8.68 -33.75
C GLY A 136 -70.96 -9.28 -33.31
N GLN A 137 -69.86 -8.53 -33.43
CA GLN A 137 -68.52 -8.93 -33.00
C GLN A 137 -68.21 -8.48 -31.57
N GLN A 138 -67.31 -9.19 -30.89
CA GLN A 138 -66.84 -8.79 -29.56
C GLN A 138 -65.92 -7.56 -29.60
N PRO A 139 -65.94 -6.73 -28.52
CA PRO A 139 -65.10 -5.54 -28.44
C PRO A 139 -63.61 -5.90 -28.41
N LEU A 140 -62.77 -4.95 -28.81
CA LEU A 140 -61.33 -5.10 -28.80
C LEU A 140 -60.78 -5.24 -27.37
N PRO A 141 -59.75 -6.07 -27.17
CA PRO A 141 -59.04 -6.18 -25.90
C PRO A 141 -58.45 -4.83 -25.45
N PRO A 142 -58.26 -4.62 -24.15
CA PRO A 142 -57.68 -3.40 -23.62
C PRO A 142 -56.23 -3.20 -24.09
N LEU A 143 -55.84 -1.94 -24.31
CA LEU A 143 -54.50 -1.59 -24.77
C LEU A 143 -53.39 -2.11 -23.84
N GLN A 144 -53.66 -2.10 -22.53
CA GLN A 144 -52.72 -2.57 -21.51
C GLN A 144 -52.35 -4.05 -21.68
N GLU A 145 -53.32 -4.91 -22.00
CA GLU A 145 -53.09 -6.34 -22.21
C GLU A 145 -52.19 -6.58 -23.44
N MET A 146 -52.41 -5.83 -24.52
CA MET A 146 -51.53 -5.89 -25.71
C MET A 146 -50.11 -5.37 -25.43
N ILE A 147 -49.96 -4.36 -24.57
CA ILE A 147 -48.64 -3.85 -24.17
C ILE A 147 -47.89 -4.90 -23.35
N GLU A 148 -48.58 -5.53 -22.39
CA GLU A 148 -48.00 -6.58 -21.55
C GLU A 148 -47.55 -7.78 -22.37
N GLU A 149 -48.36 -8.23 -23.32
CA GLU A 149 -48.00 -9.33 -24.23
C GLU A 149 -46.75 -8.98 -25.06
N LYS A 150 -46.68 -7.79 -25.66
CA LYS A 150 -45.49 -7.34 -26.39
C LYS A 150 -44.26 -7.17 -25.50
N SER A 151 -44.44 -6.71 -24.26
CA SER A 151 -43.34 -6.58 -23.31
C SER A 151 -42.76 -7.96 -22.95
N ALA A 152 -43.62 -8.97 -22.76
CA ALA A 152 -43.21 -10.34 -22.51
C ALA A 152 -42.48 -10.95 -23.73
N GLU A 153 -42.95 -10.67 -24.95
CA GLU A 153 -42.24 -11.06 -26.17
C GLU A 153 -40.85 -10.43 -26.28
N TYR A 154 -40.73 -9.13 -25.97
CA TYR A 154 -39.46 -8.43 -26.02
C TYR A 154 -38.45 -9.01 -25.00
N LEU A 155 -38.89 -9.23 -23.76
CA LEU A 155 -38.04 -9.86 -22.73
C LEU A 155 -37.63 -11.28 -23.13
N LYS A 156 -38.53 -12.04 -23.76
CA LYS A 156 -38.22 -13.37 -24.30
C LYS A 156 -37.15 -13.29 -25.40
N LYS A 157 -37.28 -12.35 -26.34
CA LYS A 157 -36.28 -12.11 -27.41
C LYS A 157 -34.92 -11.73 -26.84
N LEU A 158 -34.89 -10.81 -25.88
CA LEU A 158 -33.66 -10.38 -25.23
C LEU A 158 -32.96 -11.56 -24.51
N ARG A 159 -33.74 -12.41 -23.83
CA ARG A 159 -33.20 -13.62 -23.19
C ARG A 159 -32.59 -14.59 -24.20
N THR A 160 -33.27 -14.84 -25.31
CA THR A 160 -32.74 -15.72 -26.36
C THR A 160 -31.50 -15.15 -27.06
N GLU A 161 -31.40 -13.83 -27.20
CA GLU A 161 -30.24 -13.16 -27.78
C GLU A 161 -29.01 -13.21 -26.86
N LEU A 162 -29.22 -13.05 -25.55
CA LEU A 162 -28.17 -13.29 -24.55
C LEU A 162 -27.69 -14.74 -24.54
N GLU A 163 -28.61 -15.70 -24.64
CA GLU A 163 -28.27 -17.13 -24.68
C GLU A 163 -27.52 -17.52 -25.96
N SER A 164 -27.87 -16.93 -27.12
CA SER A 164 -27.16 -17.18 -28.39
C SER A 164 -25.76 -16.55 -28.42
N ASN A 165 -25.59 -15.36 -27.86
CA ASN A 165 -24.29 -14.68 -27.81
C ASN A 165 -23.33 -15.38 -26.82
N ALA A 166 -23.84 -15.93 -25.72
CA ALA A 166 -23.07 -16.74 -24.78
C ALA A 166 -22.56 -18.08 -25.38
N GLN A 167 -23.27 -18.65 -26.37
CA GLN A 167 -22.83 -19.85 -27.09
C GLN A 167 -21.78 -19.54 -28.17
N ALA A 168 -21.78 -18.35 -28.76
CA ALA A 168 -20.79 -17.92 -29.75
C ALA A 168 -19.39 -17.72 -29.12
N GLN A 169 -19.31 -17.24 -27.87
CA GLN A 169 -18.03 -17.06 -27.16
C GLN A 169 -17.37 -18.37 -26.70
N LYS A 170 -18.10 -19.50 -26.66
CA LYS A 170 -17.52 -20.82 -26.31
C LYS A 170 -16.85 -21.56 -27.48
N ARG A 171 -16.95 -21.08 -28.72
CA ARG A 171 -16.34 -21.74 -29.90
C ARG A 171 -15.11 -21.03 -30.48
N GLY A 172 -14.66 -19.93 -29.86
CA GLY A 172 -13.54 -19.12 -30.36
C GLY A 172 -12.23 -19.23 -29.59
N ALA A 173 -12.03 -20.28 -28.77
CA ALA A 173 -10.86 -20.42 -27.89
C ALA A 173 -9.99 -21.65 -28.18
N ASP A 174 -10.11 -22.27 -29.36
CA ASP A 174 -9.25 -23.36 -29.82
C ASP A 174 -8.76 -23.06 -31.25
N GLU A 175 -7.78 -22.16 -31.38
CA GLU A 175 -6.71 -22.18 -32.39
C GLU A 175 -5.92 -20.85 -32.35
N ALA A 176 -4.87 -20.80 -31.54
CA ALA A 176 -3.74 -19.89 -31.76
C ALA A 176 -2.48 -20.40 -31.04
N ALA A 177 -1.63 -21.05 -31.84
CA ALA A 177 -0.17 -20.99 -31.81
C ALA A 177 0.60 -21.45 -30.54
N ASP A 178 1.10 -22.68 -30.67
CA ASP A 178 2.38 -23.24 -30.26
C ASP A 178 3.54 -22.25 -29.92
N GLY A 179 4.28 -22.49 -28.83
CA GLY A 179 5.57 -21.84 -28.55
C GLY A 179 6.01 -21.59 -27.09
N GLN A 180 6.61 -22.61 -26.46
CA GLN A 180 7.61 -22.56 -25.35
C GLN A 180 7.23 -22.32 -23.86
N PRO A 181 8.05 -22.88 -22.90
CA PRO A 181 7.63 -23.26 -21.56
C PRO A 181 8.07 -22.29 -20.46
N GLY A 182 7.23 -22.10 -19.44
CA GLY A 182 7.53 -21.17 -18.34
C GLY A 182 6.66 -21.38 -17.11
N SER A 183 7.03 -22.39 -16.34
CA SER A 183 6.73 -22.65 -14.93
C SER A 183 6.00 -21.58 -14.06
N LYS A 184 5.06 -22.10 -13.26
CA LYS A 184 4.57 -21.66 -11.91
C LYS A 184 3.19 -20.99 -11.84
N ARG A 185 2.25 -21.85 -11.41
CA ARG A 185 0.86 -21.65 -10.97
C ARG A 185 0.66 -20.39 -10.09
N PRO A 186 -0.47 -19.67 -10.23
CA PRO A 186 -0.88 -18.67 -9.26
C PRO A 186 -1.36 -19.38 -7.98
N ARG A 187 -0.61 -19.25 -6.88
CA ARG A 187 -1.08 -19.73 -5.57
C ARG A 187 -2.22 -18.83 -5.10
N GLY A 188 -3.43 -19.26 -5.44
CA GLY A 188 -4.65 -18.70 -4.90
C GLY A 188 -4.70 -18.79 -3.37
N ARG A 189 -5.17 -17.68 -2.80
CA ARG A 189 -5.98 -17.58 -1.58
C ARG A 189 -5.37 -18.14 -0.28
N PRO A 190 -5.05 -17.29 0.71
CA PRO A 190 -4.76 -17.74 2.07
C PRO A 190 -5.96 -18.53 2.60
N LYS A 191 -5.73 -19.81 2.95
CA LYS A 191 -6.70 -20.62 3.69
C LYS A 191 -6.95 -19.97 5.06
N GLY A 192 -8.22 -19.85 5.40
CA GLY A 192 -8.71 -19.02 6.50
C GLY A 192 -8.38 -19.50 7.91
N SER A 193 -8.75 -18.60 8.83
CA SER A 193 -9.42 -18.86 10.11
C SER A 193 -8.81 -19.92 11.04
N LYS A 194 -8.13 -19.43 12.09
CA LYS A 194 -8.27 -20.00 13.44
C LYS A 194 -8.43 -18.87 14.45
N ASN A 195 -9.67 -18.65 14.89
CA ASN A 195 -9.96 -18.10 16.21
C ASN A 195 -9.66 -19.18 17.27
N SER A 196 -8.92 -18.85 18.32
CA SER A 196 -9.25 -19.31 19.67
C SER A 196 -8.73 -18.34 20.73
N LYS A 197 -9.67 -17.85 21.54
CA LYS A 197 -9.57 -16.97 22.71
C LYS A 197 -8.63 -17.50 23.82
N LYS A 198 -7.96 -16.59 24.53
CA LYS A 198 -7.97 -16.46 26.01
C LYS A 198 -7.31 -15.11 26.38
N VAL A 199 -8.07 -14.05 26.67
CA VAL A 199 -8.61 -13.62 27.97
C VAL A 199 -7.56 -13.48 29.09
N LYS A 200 -7.20 -12.22 29.36
CA LYS A 200 -6.99 -11.54 30.66
C LYS A 200 -6.54 -10.12 30.28
N GLY A 201 -7.31 -9.05 30.44
CA GLY A 201 -8.11 -8.65 31.59
C GLY A 201 -7.31 -7.58 32.32
N ASP A 202 -7.59 -6.30 32.09
CA ASP A 202 -7.60 -5.30 33.16
C ASP A 202 -8.41 -4.06 32.78
N SER A 203 -9.13 -3.59 33.78
CA SER A 203 -10.13 -2.54 33.83
C SER A 203 -9.54 -1.13 33.83
N THR A 204 -10.14 -0.19 33.11
CA THR A 204 -10.26 1.20 33.59
C THR A 204 -11.51 1.87 32.99
N GLN A 205 -12.52 2.05 33.83
CA GLN A 205 -13.68 2.93 33.61
C GLN A 205 -13.25 4.40 33.75
N PRO A 206 -13.89 5.36 33.05
CA PRO A 206 -13.83 6.77 33.38
C PRO A 206 -15.04 7.19 34.24
N PRO A 207 -14.87 8.11 35.20
CA PRO A 207 -15.94 9.01 35.64
C PRO A 207 -15.62 10.43 35.12
N ASP A 208 -16.52 11.37 34.94
CA ASP A 208 -17.97 11.45 34.90
C ASP A 208 -18.24 12.83 34.28
N ALA A 209 -19.43 13.02 33.74
CA ALA A 209 -19.90 14.34 33.31
C ALA A 209 -20.50 15.11 34.49
N ALA A 210 -20.12 16.38 34.63
CA ALA A 210 -20.91 17.46 35.19
C ALA A 210 -20.40 18.80 34.62
#